data_AF-A0A940KMR5-F1
#
_entry.id   AF-A0A940KMR5-F1
#
_cell.length_a   1.000
_cell.length_b   1.000
_cell.length_c   1.000
_cell.angle_alpha   90.00
_cell.angle_beta   90.00
_cell.angle_gamma   90.00
#
_symmetry.space_group_name_H-M   'P 1'
#
loop_
_entity.id
_entity.type
_entity.pdbx_description
1 polymer ?
#
loop_
_entity_poly.entity_id
_entity_poly.type
_entity_poly.pdbx_seq_one_letter_code
_entity_poly.pdbx_strand_id
1 'polypeptide(L)'
;PDGAKIAKVVWGKQQEDSNGYVLPGNFQNVQMMIKDSKKFRTTEGWGFAKFDGLHLKPFGSTALFQTTCINCHRLLVPENDFVFNIPTR
;
A
#
# COMPACT_ATOMS: atom_id res chain seq x y z
N PRO A 1 -3.33 -3.73 -15.49
CA PRO A 1 -4.58 -3.83 -16.28
C PRO A 1 -5.80 -3.59 -15.37
N ASP A 2 -6.96 -3.22 -15.92
CA ASP A 2 -8.20 -3.22 -15.14
C ASP A 2 -8.46 -4.62 -14.56
N GLY A 3 -8.89 -4.66 -13.30
CA GLY A 3 -9.02 -5.88 -12.50
C GLY A 3 -7.75 -6.30 -11.74
N ALA A 4 -6.61 -5.64 -11.95
CA ALA A 4 -5.39 -5.91 -11.21
C ALA A 4 -5.57 -5.66 -9.71
N LYS A 5 -4.92 -6.48 -8.88
CA LYS A 5 -4.96 -6.40 -7.41
C LYS A 5 -3.55 -6.55 -6.87
N ILE A 6 -3.16 -5.66 -5.97
CA ILE A 6 -1.86 -5.67 -5.30
C ILE A 6 -2.13 -5.66 -3.80
N ALA A 7 -1.39 -6.51 -3.07
CA ALA A 7 -1.37 -6.50 -1.62
C ALA A 7 0.07 -6.30 -1.14
N LYS A 8 0.26 -5.32 -0.26
CA LYS A 8 1.50 -5.08 0.48
C LYS A 8 1.29 -5.48 1.93
N VAL A 9 2.01 -6.50 2.36
CA VAL A 9 2.00 -7.00 3.74
C VAL A 9 3.14 -6.34 4.50
N VAL A 10 2.85 -5.69 5.62
CA VAL A 10 3.83 -4.95 6.41
C VAL A 10 4.07 -5.67 7.72
N TRP A 11 5.35 -5.95 7.98
CA TRP A 11 5.85 -6.53 9.21
C TRP A 11 6.68 -5.49 9.96
N GLY A 12 6.68 -5.57 11.28
CA GLY A 12 7.64 -4.84 12.10
C GLY A 12 9.06 -5.38 11.88
N LYS A 13 10.03 -4.82 12.60
CA LYS A 13 11.39 -5.36 12.65
C LYS A 13 11.68 -5.91 14.03
N GLN A 14 12.35 -7.05 14.10
CA GLN A 14 12.95 -7.52 15.33
C GLN A 14 14.17 -6.65 15.69
N GLN A 15 14.67 -6.80 16.91
CA GLN A 15 15.97 -6.24 17.26
C GLN A 15 17.04 -6.91 16.39
N GLU A 16 18.03 -6.12 15.97
CA GLU A 16 19.18 -6.62 15.23
C GLU A 16 19.93 -7.66 16.07
N ASP A 17 20.25 -8.81 15.47
CA ASP A 17 20.97 -9.87 16.18
C ASP A 17 22.47 -9.54 16.33
N SER A 18 23.21 -10.42 17.02
CA SER A 18 24.65 -10.22 17.23
C SER A 18 25.49 -10.20 15.94
N ASN A 19 24.93 -10.69 14.83
CA ASN A 19 25.58 -10.74 13.52
C ASN A 19 25.17 -9.56 12.61
N GLY A 20 24.30 -8.67 13.09
CA GLY A 20 23.79 -7.53 12.34
C GLY A 20 22.55 -7.83 11.49
N TYR A 21 21.92 -9.00 11.64
CA TYR A 21 20.74 -9.35 10.86
C TYR A 21 19.47 -8.78 11.48
N VAL A 22 18.62 -8.19 10.63
CA VAL A 22 17.28 -7.71 11.01
C VAL A 22 16.22 -8.62 10.40
N LEU A 23 15.48 -9.32 11.25
CA LEU A 23 14.42 -10.23 10.85
C LEU A 23 13.03 -9.57 10.93
N PRO A 24 12.04 -10.05 10.15
CA PRO A 24 10.65 -9.61 10.28
C PRO A 24 10.10 -9.87 11.68
N GLY A 25 9.48 -8.84 12.25
CA GLY A 25 8.80 -8.88 13.54
C GLY A 25 7.32 -9.24 13.42
N ASN A 26 6.50 -8.65 14.29
CA ASN A 26 5.06 -8.86 14.29
C ASN A 26 4.37 -8.28 13.04
N PHE A 27 3.24 -8.88 12.65
CA PHE A 27 2.39 -8.31 11.60
C PHE A 27 1.87 -6.93 12.02
N GLN A 28 1.94 -5.96 11.11
CA GLN A 28 1.55 -4.58 11.37
C GLN A 28 0.27 -4.20 10.64
N ASN A 29 0.25 -4.39 9.31
CA ASN A 29 -0.91 -4.07 8.48
C ASN A 29 -0.81 -4.73 7.11
N VAL A 30 -1.94 -4.75 6.39
CA VAL A 30 -2.00 -5.03 4.97
C VAL A 30 -2.57 -3.82 4.24
N GLN A 31 -1.95 -3.47 3.12
CA GLN A 31 -2.36 -2.38 2.24
C GLN A 31 -2.72 -2.98 0.89
N MET A 32 -3.79 -2.50 0.28
CA MET A 32 -4.33 -3.05 -0.95
C MET A 32 -4.53 -1.96 -1.99
N MET A 33 -4.26 -2.31 -3.24
CA MET A 33 -4.60 -1.52 -4.41
C MET A 33 -5.40 -2.38 -5.38
N ILE A 34 -6.50 -1.85 -5.91
CA ILE A 34 -7.33 -2.52 -6.92
C ILE A 34 -7.52 -1.59 -8.10
N LYS A 35 -7.23 -2.06 -9.31
CA LYS A 35 -7.43 -1.27 -10.53
C LYS A 35 -8.83 -1.47 -11.09
N ASP A 36 -9.56 -0.38 -11.21
CA ASP A 36 -10.85 -0.29 -11.90
C ASP A 36 -10.98 1.15 -12.42
N SER A 37 -10.63 1.34 -13.69
CA SER A 37 -10.62 2.66 -14.34
C SER A 37 -11.97 3.38 -14.29
N LYS A 38 -13.09 2.63 -14.22
CA LYS A 38 -14.45 3.20 -14.20
C LYS A 38 -14.88 3.58 -12.79
N LYS A 39 -14.61 2.71 -11.81
CA LYS A 39 -15.00 2.93 -10.41
C LYS A 39 -14.14 3.97 -9.72
N PHE A 40 -12.84 4.00 -10.02
CA PHE A 40 -11.85 4.81 -9.31
C PHE A 40 -11.31 5.98 -10.16
N ARG A 41 -12.19 6.61 -10.95
CA ARG A 41 -11.82 7.69 -11.89
C ARG A 41 -11.12 8.88 -11.24
N THR A 42 -11.45 9.19 -9.98
CA THR A 42 -10.88 10.35 -9.26
C THR A 42 -9.52 10.06 -8.61
N THR A 43 -9.11 8.80 -8.62
CA THR A 43 -7.86 8.30 -8.03
C THR A 43 -7.03 7.54 -9.06
N GLU A 44 -7.05 8.02 -10.30
CA GLU A 44 -6.25 7.49 -11.42
C GLU A 44 -6.52 6.01 -11.75
N GLY A 45 -7.76 5.56 -11.52
CA GLY A 45 -8.19 4.20 -11.76
C GLY A 45 -7.82 3.21 -10.65
N TRP A 46 -7.25 3.68 -9.54
CA TRP A 46 -6.85 2.85 -8.42
C TRP A 46 -7.68 3.09 -7.16
N GLY A 47 -8.26 2.03 -6.61
CA GLY A 47 -8.84 2.02 -5.27
C GLY A 47 -7.78 1.62 -4.25
N PHE A 48 -7.80 2.25 -3.08
CA PHE A 48 -6.83 2.03 -2.01
C PHE A 48 -7.54 1.58 -0.74
N ALA A 49 -6.91 0.66 0.01
CA ALA A 49 -7.35 0.29 1.35
C ALA A 49 -6.16 -0.06 2.23
N LYS A 50 -6.28 0.16 3.54
CA LYS A 50 -5.31 -0.25 4.54
C LYS A 50 -6.05 -0.81 5.75
N PHE A 51 -5.55 -1.92 6.28
CA PHE A 51 -6.11 -2.62 7.42
C PHE A 51 -5.03 -2.86 8.47
N ASP A 52 -5.24 -2.32 9.67
CA ASP A 52 -4.27 -2.29 10.76
C ASP A 52 -4.47 -3.44 11.75
N GLY A 53 -3.35 -4.03 12.17
CA GLY A 53 -3.27 -5.10 13.15
C GLY A 53 -3.95 -6.40 12.73
N LEU A 54 -3.86 -7.41 13.59
CA LEU A 54 -4.41 -8.75 13.34
C LEU A 54 -5.94 -8.76 13.18
N HIS A 55 -6.62 -7.76 13.72
CA HIS A 55 -8.08 -7.59 13.58
C HIS A 55 -8.49 -6.90 12.27
N LEU A 56 -7.52 -6.53 11.42
CA LEU A 56 -7.75 -5.89 10.14
C LEU A 56 -8.66 -4.65 10.25
N LYS A 57 -8.39 -3.79 11.24
CA LYS A 57 -9.18 -2.58 11.43
C LYS A 57 -8.99 -1.65 10.22
N PRO A 58 -10.04 -1.24 9.51
CA PRO A 58 -9.89 -0.36 8.36
C PRO A 58 -9.32 1.00 8.78
N PHE A 59 -8.38 1.50 7.99
CA PHE A 59 -7.79 2.82 8.17
C PHE A 59 -8.69 3.90 7.55
N GLY A 60 -8.89 5.00 8.29
CA GLY A 60 -9.79 6.07 7.90
C GLY A 60 -11.25 5.80 8.23
N SER A 61 -12.04 6.86 8.34
CA SER A 61 -13.47 6.80 8.69
C SER A 61 -14.40 7.09 7.50
N THR A 62 -13.86 7.60 6.39
CA THR A 62 -14.63 7.97 5.20
C THR A 62 -13.85 7.62 3.95
N ALA A 63 -14.54 7.55 2.80
CA ALA A 63 -13.92 7.32 1.51
C ALA A 63 -12.84 8.38 1.14
N LEU A 64 -12.71 9.49 1.87
CA LEU A 64 -11.70 10.51 1.60
C LEU A 64 -10.26 10.06 1.92
N PHE A 65 -10.06 8.99 2.71
CA PHE A 65 -8.71 8.52 3.02
C PHE A 65 -7.93 8.11 1.75
N GLN A 66 -8.63 7.70 0.69
CA GLN A 66 -8.00 7.33 -0.59
C GLN A 66 -7.20 8.49 -1.21
N THR A 67 -7.59 9.73 -0.93
CA THR A 67 -6.88 10.95 -1.37
C THR A 67 -5.48 10.99 -0.79
N THR A 68 -5.31 10.59 0.49
CA THR A 68 -4.00 10.51 1.14
C THR A 68 -3.10 9.50 0.43
N CYS A 69 -3.65 8.37 -0.04
CA CYS A 69 -2.89 7.36 -0.75
C CYS A 69 -2.50 7.84 -2.15
N ILE A 70 -3.47 8.26 -2.97
CA ILE A 70 -3.20 8.61 -4.37
C ILE A 70 -2.28 9.83 -4.51
N ASN A 71 -2.30 10.78 -3.56
CA ASN A 71 -1.44 11.96 -3.63
C ASN A 71 0.05 11.60 -3.66
N CYS A 72 0.49 10.67 -2.80
CA CYS A 72 1.88 10.21 -2.79
C CYS A 72 2.22 9.39 -4.05
N HIS A 73 1.28 8.59 -4.54
CA HIS A 73 1.49 7.78 -5.74
C HIS A 73 1.58 8.66 -7.01
N ARG A 74 0.74 9.69 -7.12
CA ARG A 74 0.84 10.72 -8.18
C ARG A 74 2.17 11.45 -8.15
N LEU A 75 2.66 11.79 -6.96
CA LEU A 75 3.89 12.54 -6.79
C LEU A 75 5.14 11.73 -7.20
N LEU A 76 5.18 10.44 -6.83
CA LEU A 76 6.42 9.67 -6.89
C LEU A 76 6.50 8.67 -8.05
N VAL A 77 5.36 8.18 -8.56
CA VAL A 77 5.33 7.14 -9.60
C VAL A 77 4.25 7.37 -10.67
N PRO A 78 4.06 8.60 -11.19
CA PRO A 78 3.02 8.88 -12.19
C PRO A 78 3.23 8.08 -13.49
N GLU A 79 4.48 7.86 -13.91
CA GLU A 79 4.83 7.19 -15.16
C GLU A 79 4.66 5.65 -15.11
N ASN A 80 4.49 5.07 -13.92
CA ASN A 80 4.46 3.62 -13.73
C ASN A 80 3.06 3.12 -13.33
N ASP A 81 2.04 3.73 -13.91
CA ASP A 81 0.65 3.44 -13.57
C ASP A 81 0.38 3.55 -12.06
N PHE A 82 1.04 4.51 -11.41
CA PHE A 82 0.93 4.78 -9.98
C PHE A 82 1.36 3.61 -9.09
N VAL A 83 2.20 2.69 -9.56
CA VAL A 83 2.74 1.56 -8.79
C VAL A 83 4.25 1.71 -8.60
N PHE A 84 4.74 1.47 -7.38
CA PHE A 84 6.17 1.44 -7.06
C PHE A 84 6.81 0.12 -7.49
N ASN A 85 7.07 -0.02 -8.79
CA ASN A 85 7.62 -1.23 -9.40
C ASN A 85 9.06 -1.07 -9.93
N ILE A 86 9.69 0.10 -9.73
CA ILE A 86 11.10 0.30 -10.07
C ILE A 86 11.96 -0.28 -8.94
N PRO A 87 12.89 -1.20 -9.24
CA PRO A 87 13.84 -1.71 -8.24
C PRO A 87 14.65 -0.57 -7.62
N THR A 88 14.92 -0.65 -6.32
CA THR A 88 15.93 0.21 -5.70
C THR A 88 17.28 -0.07 -6.36
N ARG A 89 17.95 0.99 -6.83
CA ARG A 89 19.34 0.90 -7.33
C ARG A 89 20.28 0.41 -6.24
#